data_AF-W4AHX3-F1
#
_entry.id   AF-W4AHX3-F1
#
_cell.length_a   1.000
_cell.length_b   1.000
_cell.length_c   1.000
_cell.angle_alpha   90.00
_cell.angle_beta   90.00
_cell.angle_gamma   90.00
#
_symmetry.space_group_name_H-M   'P 1'
#
loop_
_entity.id
_entity.type
_entity.pdbx_description
1 polymer ?
#
loop_
_entity_poly.entity_id
_entity_poly.type
_entity_poly.pdbx_seq_one_letter_code
_entity_poly.pdbx_strand_id
1 'polypeptide(L)'
;PDFSMLYSWQRKMETGGLEALEPKKKGRPSMKKNSNSSTKRSVVQGSVEALEERIKQLEMENEYLKKLNALVRNKEKSPNKTKHKPSGN
;
A
#
# COMPACT_ATOMS: atom_id res chain seq x y z
N PRO A 1 -23.35 -3.24 17.83
CA PRO A 1 -22.44 -2.41 17.02
C PRO A 1 -23.21 -1.29 16.32
N ASP A 2 -22.85 -0.03 16.57
CA ASP A 2 -23.56 1.12 15.98
C ASP A 2 -22.88 1.55 14.68
N PHE A 3 -23.62 1.56 13.58
CA PHE A 3 -23.15 1.96 12.25
C PHE A 3 -22.68 3.43 12.22
N SER A 4 -23.21 4.27 13.09
CA SER A 4 -22.81 5.68 13.23
C SER A 4 -21.32 5.85 13.58
N MET A 5 -20.78 4.89 14.36
CA MET A 5 -19.40 4.92 14.82
C MET A 5 -18.43 4.64 13.67
N LEU A 6 -18.71 3.63 12.84
CA LEU A 6 -17.91 3.29 11.66
C LEU A 6 -17.89 4.45 10.66
N TYR A 7 -19.05 5.05 10.39
CA TYR A 7 -19.14 6.20 9.49
C TYR A 7 -18.30 7.39 9.97
N SER A 8 -18.30 7.65 11.28
CA SER A 8 -17.49 8.72 11.87
C SER A 8 -15.98 8.46 11.75
N TRP A 9 -15.55 7.20 11.83
CA TRP A 9 -14.15 6.81 11.68
C TRP A 9 -13.70 6.94 10.23
N GLN A 10 -14.53 6.50 9.27
CA GLN A 10 -14.27 6.66 7.86
C GLN A 10 -14.07 8.14 7.49
N ARG A 11 -15.00 9.01 7.90
CA ARG A 11 -14.90 10.46 7.65
C ARG A 11 -13.63 11.08 8.25
N LYS A 12 -13.21 10.65 9.44
CA LYS A 12 -11.96 11.13 10.07
C LYS A 12 -10.73 10.66 9.31
N MET A 13 -10.75 9.43 8.82
CA MET A 13 -9.64 8.86 8.03
C MET A 13 -9.50 9.59 6.68
N GLU A 14 -10.61 9.84 5.98
CA GLU A 14 -10.62 10.59 4.71
C GLU A 14 -10.13 12.03 4.86
N THR A 15 -10.40 12.67 6.01
CA THR A 15 -10.07 14.09 6.22
C THR A 15 -8.71 14.33 6.86
N GLY A 16 -8.22 13.44 7.71
CA GLY A 16 -6.97 13.66 8.46
C GLY A 16 -6.09 12.42 8.60
N GLY A 17 -6.33 11.39 7.79
CA GLY A 17 -5.50 10.19 7.72
C GLY A 17 -5.43 9.42 9.05
N LEU A 18 -4.33 8.69 9.24
CA LEU A 18 -4.11 7.89 10.44
C LEU A 18 -4.00 8.73 11.71
N GLU A 19 -3.40 9.92 11.65
CA GLU A 19 -3.26 10.81 12.80
C GLU A 19 -4.61 11.28 13.35
N ALA A 20 -5.64 11.40 12.51
CA ALA A 20 -6.98 11.79 12.94
C ALA A 20 -7.74 10.70 13.72
N LEU A 21 -7.30 9.45 13.61
CA LEU A 21 -7.83 8.32 14.38
C LEU A 21 -7.12 8.17 15.73
N GLU A 22 -5.99 8.84 15.94
CA GLU A 22 -5.28 8.76 17.21
C GLU A 22 -6.10 9.39 18.36
N PRO A 23 -6.17 8.73 19.54
CA PRO A 23 -6.84 9.29 20.70
C PRO A 23 -6.17 10.59 21.16
N LYS A 24 -6.80 11.74 20.88
CA LYS A 24 -6.36 13.03 21.40
C LYS A 24 -6.55 13.07 22.92
N LYS A 25 -5.51 13.50 23.64
CA LYS A 25 -5.58 13.66 25.11
C LYS A 25 -6.71 14.62 25.44
N LYS A 26 -7.77 14.10 26.06
CA LYS A 26 -8.96 14.88 26.45
C LYS A 26 -8.68 15.53 27.82
N GLY A 27 -8.74 16.86 27.90
CA GLY A 27 -8.51 17.61 29.15
C GLY A 27 -7.82 18.96 28.94
N ARG A 28 -7.75 19.77 30.00
CA ARG A 28 -7.01 21.04 29.99
C ARG A 28 -5.50 20.75 29.88
N PRO A 29 -4.75 21.42 28.99
CA PRO A 29 -3.30 21.26 28.97
C PRO A 29 -2.73 21.67 30.33
N SER A 30 -1.88 20.81 30.90
CA SER A 30 -1.18 21.11 32.15
C SER A 30 -0.35 22.38 31.98
N MET A 31 -0.44 23.29 32.95
CA MET A 31 0.43 24.46 33.01
C MET A 31 1.89 24.00 32.98
N LYS A 32 2.71 24.65 32.15
CA LYS A 32 4.04 24.15 31.75
C LYS A 32 4.89 23.73 32.95
N LYS A 33 5.41 22.51 32.92
CA LYS A 33 6.67 22.18 33.60
C LYS A 33 7.62 21.58 32.58
N ASN A 34 8.75 22.25 32.45
CA ASN A 34 9.86 21.86 31.59
C ASN A 34 10.44 20.59 32.19
N SER A 35 10.20 19.45 31.56
CA SER A 35 11.07 18.28 31.73
C SER A 35 10.87 17.35 30.55
N ASN A 36 11.98 17.15 29.85
CA ASN A 36 12.20 16.09 28.88
C ASN A 36 11.51 14.81 29.34
N SER A 37 10.47 14.39 28.62
CA SER A 37 10.04 13.00 28.65
C SER A 37 10.01 12.52 27.21
N SER A 38 11.07 11.80 26.90
CA SER A 38 11.14 10.88 25.79
C SER A 38 9.94 9.92 25.81
N THR A 39 9.65 9.40 24.62
CA THR A 39 8.86 8.18 24.39
C THR A 39 7.36 8.38 24.22
N LYS A 40 6.99 8.69 22.97
CA LYS A 40 6.28 7.72 22.12
C LYS A 40 6.94 7.86 20.74
N ARG A 41 7.89 7.01 20.35
CA ARG A 41 7.62 5.87 19.45
C ARG A 41 6.26 6.00 18.74
N SER A 42 6.08 7.08 17.97
CA SER A 42 5.46 6.88 16.67
C SER A 42 6.44 5.98 15.95
N VAL A 43 5.99 4.78 15.63
CA VAL A 43 6.61 4.00 14.57
C VAL A 43 6.49 4.90 13.35
N VAL A 44 7.55 5.67 13.10
CA VAL A 44 7.67 6.52 11.93
C VAL A 44 7.73 5.54 10.77
N GLN A 45 6.56 5.18 10.28
CA GLN A 45 6.33 4.64 8.96
C GLN A 45 6.69 5.73 7.95
N GLY A 46 7.98 6.11 7.91
CA GLY A 46 8.40 7.35 7.26
C GLY A 46 9.85 7.74 7.51
N SER A 47 10.79 6.78 7.56
CA SER A 47 12.14 7.14 7.12
C SER A 47 12.09 7.20 5.59
N VAL A 48 12.66 8.23 4.99
CA VAL A 48 12.80 8.35 3.53
C VAL A 48 13.41 7.06 2.95
N GLU A 49 14.39 6.50 3.65
CA GLU A 49 15.04 5.24 3.30
C GLU A 49 14.06 4.05 3.22
N ALA A 50 13.14 3.91 4.16
CA ALA A 50 12.14 2.83 4.13
C ALA A 50 11.14 2.99 2.97
N LEU A 51 10.84 4.23 2.58
CA LEU A 51 10.02 4.51 1.41
C LEU A 51 10.80 4.20 0.12
N GLU A 52 12.07 4.55 0.05
CA GLU A 52 12.95 4.24 -1.08
C GLU A 52 13.12 2.72 -1.27
N GLU A 53 13.32 1.97 -0.19
CA GLU A 53 13.37 0.50 -0.23
C GLU A 53 12.06 -0.09 -0.76
N ARG A 54 10.92 0.42 -0.29
CA ARG A 54 9.61 -0.04 -0.76
C ARG A 54 9.38 0.28 -2.23
N ILE A 55 9.78 1.47 -2.70
CA ILE A 55 9.71 1.85 -4.12
C ILE A 55 10.58 0.90 -4.95
N LYS A 56 11.83 0.68 -4.54
CA LYS A 56 12.75 -0.22 -5.24
C LYS A 56 12.20 -1.64 -5.34
N GLN A 57 11.60 -2.15 -4.26
CA GLN A 57 10.94 -3.46 -4.28
C GLN A 57 9.79 -3.49 -5.30
N LEU A 58 8.91 -2.47 -5.28
CA LEU A 58 7.78 -2.37 -6.20
C LEU A 58 8.22 -2.23 -7.66
N GLU A 59 9.30 -1.51 -7.94
CA GLU A 59 9.87 -1.40 -9.29
C GLU A 59 10.36 -2.74 -9.81
N MET A 60 11.04 -3.54 -8.98
CA MET A 60 11.47 -4.89 -9.35
C MET A 60 10.28 -5.81 -9.63
N GLU A 61 9.26 -5.79 -8.77
CA GLU A 61 8.01 -6.56 -8.96
C GLU A 61 7.30 -6.16 -10.26
N ASN A 62 7.20 -4.85 -10.54
CA ASN A 62 6.59 -4.34 -11.76
C ASN A 62 7.37 -4.74 -13.02
N GLU A 63 8.70 -4.65 -13.01
CA GLU A 63 9.53 -5.07 -14.14
C GLU A 63 9.38 -6.57 -14.43
N TYR A 64 9.29 -7.39 -13.40
CA TYR A 64 8.99 -8.82 -13.56
C TYR A 64 7.62 -9.05 -14.23
N LEU A 65 6.58 -8.36 -13.74
CA LEU A 65 5.23 -8.46 -14.31
C LEU A 65 5.16 -7.96 -15.76
N LYS A 66 5.88 -6.89 -16.11
CA LYS A 66 5.98 -6.41 -17.50
C LYS A 66 6.60 -7.46 -18.42
N LYS A 67 7.68 -8.12 -18.00
CA LYS A 67 8.32 -9.20 -18.76
C LYS A 67 7.37 -10.38 -18.96
N LEU A 68 6.67 -10.80 -17.91
CA LEU A 68 5.66 -11.86 -18.02
C LEU A 68 4.55 -11.49 -19.01
N ASN A 69 4.00 -10.28 -18.90
CA ASN A 69 2.96 -9.78 -19.80
C ASN A 69 3.43 -9.72 -21.26
N ALA A 70 4.70 -9.38 -21.51
CA ALA A 70 5.27 -9.40 -22.84
C ALA A 70 5.31 -10.82 -23.44
N LEU A 71 5.68 -11.83 -22.64
CA LEU A 71 5.68 -13.23 -23.08
C LEU A 71 4.27 -13.73 -23.39
N VAL A 72 3.30 -13.42 -22.52
CA VAL A 72 1.89 -13.78 -22.73
C VAL A 72 1.36 -13.15 -24.02
N ARG A 73 1.58 -11.84 -24.21
CA ARG A 73 1.17 -11.14 -25.44
C ARG A 73 1.83 -11.72 -26.69
N ASN A 74 3.11 -12.09 -26.63
CA ASN A 74 3.79 -12.72 -27.76
C ASN A 74 3.19 -14.08 -28.10
N LYS A 75 2.84 -14.88 -27.08
CA LYS A 75 2.19 -16.19 -27.26
C LYS A 75 0.78 -16.07 -27.83
N GLU A 76 0.00 -15.08 -27.40
CA GLU A 76 -1.34 -14.81 -27.93
C GLU A 76 -1.28 -14.32 -29.38
N LYS A 77 -0.28 -13.49 -29.71
CA LYS A 77 -0.07 -12.97 -31.07
C LYS A 77 0.55 -14.00 -32.01
N SER A 78 1.27 -14.99 -31.49
CA SER A 78 1.70 -16.13 -32.29
C SER A 78 0.50 -17.05 -32.49
N PRO A 79 -0.05 -17.18 -33.72
CA PRO A 79 -1.00 -18.25 -33.95
C PRO A 79 -0.25 -19.55 -33.68
N ASN A 80 -0.65 -20.30 -32.66
CA ASN A 80 -0.20 -21.68 -32.46
C ASN A 80 -0.66 -22.46 -33.70
N LYS A 81 0.16 -22.46 -34.75
CA LYS A 81 -0.06 -23.26 -35.94
C LYS A 81 0.41 -24.66 -35.61
N THR A 82 -0.31 -25.34 -34.73
CA THR A 82 -0.34 -26.79 -34.72
C THR A 82 -1.00 -27.20 -36.03
N LYS A 83 -0.22 -27.21 -37.11
CA LYS A 83 -0.60 -27.85 -38.36
C LYS A 83 -0.67 -29.35 -38.05
N HIS A 84 -1.83 -29.81 -37.59
CA HIS A 84 -2.20 -31.21 -37.76
C HIS A 84 -2.24 -31.45 -39.27
N LYS A 85 -1.28 -32.23 -39.77
CA LYS A 85 -1.40 -32.82 -41.11
C LYS A 85 -2.67 -33.68 -41.08
N PRO A 86 -3.66 -33.46 -41.94
CA PRO A 86 -4.70 -34.45 -42.12
C PRO A 86 -4.02 -35.68 -42.74
N SER A 87 -3.93 -36.75 -41.97
CA SER A 87 -3.71 -38.09 -42.53
C SER A 87 -4.98 -38.40 -43.33
N GLY A 88 -4.84 -38.46 -44.65
CA GLY A 88 -5.93 -38.74 -45.57
C GLY A 88 -5.39 -39.40 -46.83
N ASN A 89 -5.66 -40.70 -46.91
CA ASN A 89 -5.50 -41.70 -47.97
C ASN A 89 -4.09 -42.08 -48.43
#